data_AF-A0A199VST1-F1
#
_entry.id   AF-A0A199VST1-F1
#
_cell.length_a   1.000
_cell.length_b   1.000
_cell.length_c   1.000
_cell.angle_alpha   90.00
_cell.angle_beta   90.00
_cell.angle_gamma   90.00
#
_symmetry.space_group_name_H-M   'P 1'
#
loop_
_entity.id
_entity.type
_entity.pdbx_description
1 polymer ?
#
loop_
_entity_poly.entity_id
_entity_poly.type
_entity_poly.pdbx_seq_one_letter_code
_entity_poly.pdbx_strand_id
1 'polypeptide(L)'
;MRRILVSAKVSTENLVFLWGFGETSANDLKHRLKGYHVLFSEEFELRLVDNTCAVVVFFRPGAAEELLREIGSGSASAENMASEGLKAAGFEAYKKVCRLGLWDADLADSLESVLAEPTSDHAAAPAEGMKNELILVT
;
A
#
# COMPACT_ATOMS: atom_id res chain seq x y z
N MET A 1 -13.97 16.72 -28.32
CA MET A 1 -13.66 15.67 -27.33
C MET A 1 -12.55 16.19 -26.43
N ARG A 2 -12.88 16.67 -25.22
CA ARG A 2 -11.86 17.17 -24.28
C ARG A 2 -11.42 15.99 -23.41
N ARG A 3 -10.19 15.52 -23.59
CA ARG A 3 -9.52 14.56 -22.71
C ARG A 3 -9.26 15.31 -21.39
N ILE A 4 -10.01 15.00 -20.35
CA ILE A 4 -9.65 15.42 -19.00
C ILE A 4 -8.65 14.38 -18.51
N LEU A 5 -7.36 14.72 -18.59
CA LEU A 5 -6.30 14.05 -17.82
C LEU A 5 -6.36 14.64 -16.42
N VAL A 6 -7.06 13.98 -15.49
CA VAL A 6 -6.89 14.29 -14.06
C VAL A 6 -5.54 13.70 -13.65
N SER A 7 -4.53 14.57 -13.58
CA SER A 7 -3.30 14.28 -12.84
C SER A 7 -3.58 14.61 -11.38
N ALA A 8 -4.17 13.67 -10.63
CA ALA A 8 -4.33 13.84 -9.20
C ALA A 8 -2.95 13.69 -8.54
N LYS A 9 -2.49 14.78 -7.93
CA LYS A 9 -1.31 14.79 -7.07
C LYS A 9 -1.69 14.09 -5.77
N VAL A 10 -1.20 12.87 -5.58
CA VAL A 10 -1.50 12.05 -4.41
C VAL A 10 -0.26 12.04 -3.50
N SER A 11 -0.47 12.33 -2.21
CA SER A 11 0.59 12.18 -1.20
C SER A 11 0.95 10.71 -1.07
N THR A 12 2.23 10.37 -1.06
CA THR A 12 2.65 8.98 -0.87
C THR A 12 2.28 8.42 0.51
N GLU A 13 2.00 9.29 1.46
CA GLU A 13 1.52 8.93 2.79
C GLU A 13 0.11 8.30 2.74
N ASN A 14 -0.63 8.54 1.65
CA ASN A 14 -1.95 7.96 1.43
C ASN A 14 -1.92 6.66 0.60
N LEU A 15 -0.72 6.13 0.31
CA LEU A 15 -0.53 4.90 -0.46
C LEU A 15 -0.29 3.72 0.48
N VAL A 16 -1.01 2.63 0.21
CA VAL A 16 -0.80 1.35 0.89
C VAL A 16 -0.63 0.26 -0.17
N PHE A 17 0.46 -0.48 -0.06
CA PHE A 17 0.65 -1.73 -0.80
C PHE A 17 -0.08 -2.84 -0.05
N LEU A 18 -0.86 -3.63 -0.78
CA LEU A 18 -1.58 -4.80 -0.28
C LEU A 18 -1.11 -6.04 -1.03
N TRP A 19 -1.01 -7.17 -0.35
CA TRP A 19 -0.73 -8.49 -0.94
C TRP A 19 -1.38 -9.60 -0.12
N GLY A 20 -1.29 -10.84 -0.61
CA GLY A 20 -1.88 -12.01 0.05
C GLY A 20 -3.33 -12.32 -0.35
N PHE A 21 -3.90 -11.59 -1.31
CA PHE A 21 -5.30 -11.74 -1.74
C PHE A 21 -5.54 -12.81 -2.83
N GLY A 22 -4.49 -13.52 -3.27
CA GLY A 22 -4.52 -14.52 -4.35
C GLY A 22 -4.66 -13.92 -5.75
N GLU A 23 -4.75 -14.76 -6.79
CA GLU A 23 -5.03 -14.27 -8.15
C GLU A 23 -6.45 -13.70 -8.23
N THR A 24 -6.57 -12.43 -8.60
CA THR A 24 -7.87 -11.75 -8.67
C THR A 24 -7.82 -10.54 -9.59
N SER A 25 -8.98 -10.03 -10.02
CA SER A 25 -9.05 -8.79 -10.78
C SER A 25 -9.06 -7.58 -9.85
N ALA A 26 -8.64 -6.40 -10.35
CA ALA A 26 -8.69 -5.16 -9.58
C ALA A 26 -10.12 -4.84 -9.09
N ASN A 27 -11.14 -5.15 -9.89
CA ASN A 27 -12.54 -4.91 -9.53
C ASN A 27 -13.02 -5.84 -8.43
N ASP A 28 -12.68 -7.13 -8.52
CA ASP A 28 -13.08 -8.13 -7.52
C ASP A 28 -12.40 -7.84 -6.18
N LEU A 29 -11.09 -7.53 -6.20
CA LEU A 29 -10.36 -7.11 -5.01
C LEU A 29 -10.96 -5.83 -4.41
N LYS A 30 -11.24 -4.82 -5.24
CA LYS A 30 -11.85 -3.57 -4.80
C LYS A 30 -13.22 -3.80 -4.14
N HIS A 31 -14.02 -4.72 -4.66
CA HIS A 31 -15.30 -5.08 -4.06
C HIS A 31 -15.14 -5.82 -2.74
N ARG A 32 -14.20 -6.79 -2.65
CA ARG A 32 -13.89 -7.52 -1.42
C ARG A 32 -13.40 -6.60 -0.30
N LEU A 33 -12.50 -5.67 -0.60
CA LEU A 33 -11.95 -4.73 0.39
C LEU A 33 -13.03 -3.90 1.08
N LYS A 34 -14.08 -3.49 0.35
CA LYS A 34 -15.25 -2.79 0.93
C LYS A 34 -15.96 -3.59 2.02
N GLY A 35 -15.89 -4.93 1.95
CA GLY A 35 -16.44 -5.82 2.97
C GLY A 35 -15.51 -6.09 4.15
N TYR A 36 -14.21 -5.80 4.02
CA TYR A 36 -13.23 -6.12 5.07
C TYR A 36 -13.08 -5.02 6.10
N HIS A 37 -13.07 -3.76 5.68
CA HIS A 37 -12.75 -2.65 6.57
C HIS A 37 -13.53 -1.39 6.22
N VAL A 38 -13.99 -0.66 7.24
CA VAL A 38 -14.74 0.60 7.09
C VAL A 38 -13.99 1.68 6.30
N LEU A 39 -12.66 1.66 6.27
CA LEU A 39 -11.85 2.63 5.53
C LEU A 39 -11.99 2.46 4.01
N PHE A 40 -12.32 1.25 3.54
CA PHE A 40 -12.62 0.98 2.14
C PHE A 40 -14.07 1.32 1.77
N SER A 41 -14.94 1.63 2.73
CA SER A 41 -16.29 2.10 2.41
C SER A 41 -16.30 3.49 1.77
N GLU A 42 -15.24 4.27 1.98
CA GLU A 42 -15.06 5.57 1.34
C GLU A 42 -14.50 5.47 -0.08
N GLU A 43 -14.31 6.62 -0.73
CA GLU A 43 -13.71 6.68 -2.05
C GLU A 43 -12.20 6.35 -1.97
N PHE A 44 -11.78 5.36 -2.75
CA PHE A 44 -10.39 4.97 -2.89
C PHE A 44 -10.14 4.43 -4.30
N GLU A 45 -8.88 4.49 -4.72
CA GLU A 45 -8.41 3.85 -5.95
C GLU A 45 -7.58 2.62 -5.62
N LEU A 46 -7.70 1.61 -6.48
CA LEU A 46 -6.94 0.37 -6.39
C LEU A 46 -6.36 0.07 -7.75
N ARG A 47 -5.07 -0.23 -7.79
CA ARG A 47 -4.38 -0.66 -9.00
C ARG A 47 -3.53 -1.88 -8.69
N LEU A 48 -3.66 -2.92 -9.51
CA LEU A 48 -2.74 -4.06 -9.45
C LEU A 48 -1.36 -3.58 -9.94
N VAL A 49 -0.32 -3.92 -9.19
CA VAL A 49 1.08 -3.65 -9.57
C VAL A 49 1.61 -4.85 -10.33
N ASP A 50 1.35 -6.05 -9.82
CA ASP A 50 1.62 -7.34 -10.42
C ASP A 50 0.49 -8.33 -10.03
N ASN A 51 0.73 -9.64 -10.15
CA ASN A 51 -0.27 -10.67 -9.81
C ASN A 51 -0.39 -10.94 -8.30
N THR A 52 0.54 -10.42 -7.49
CA THR A 52 0.62 -10.72 -6.05
C THR A 52 0.42 -9.48 -5.19
N CYS A 53 0.52 -8.29 -5.77
CA CYS A 53 0.56 -7.01 -5.09
C CYS A 53 -0.33 -5.96 -5.78
N ALA A 54 -1.06 -5.20 -4.97
CA ALA A 54 -1.88 -4.08 -5.36
C ALA A 54 -1.46 -2.82 -4.61
N VAL A 55 -1.60 -1.65 -5.22
CA VAL A 55 -1.52 -0.37 -4.55
C VAL A 55 -2.92 0.20 -4.35
N VAL A 56 -3.21 0.60 -3.12
CA VAL A 56 -4.40 1.33 -2.74
C VAL A 56 -4.02 2.78 -2.48
N VAL A 57 -4.80 3.68 -3.08
CA VAL A 57 -4.70 5.11 -2.90
C VAL A 57 -5.92 5.57 -2.11
N PHE A 58 -5.71 6.07 -0.91
CA PHE A 58 -6.77 6.70 -0.13
C PHE A 58 -6.86 8.19 -0.48
N PHE A 59 -8.07 8.68 -0.75
CA PHE A 59 -8.29 10.11 -0.94
C PHE A 59 -8.40 10.86 0.39
N ARG A 60 -8.85 10.18 1.45
CA ARG A 60 -8.89 10.71 2.81
C ARG A 60 -7.47 10.73 3.40
N PRO A 61 -6.93 11.91 3.76
CA PRO A 61 -5.65 12.00 4.47
C PRO A 61 -5.68 11.22 5.77
N GLY A 62 -4.61 10.48 6.08
CA GLY A 62 -4.46 9.70 7.32
C GLY A 62 -5.11 8.31 7.31
N ALA A 63 -5.96 7.99 6.31
CA ALA A 63 -6.60 6.67 6.22
C ALA A 63 -5.61 5.52 6.04
N ALA A 64 -4.52 5.77 5.29
CA ALA A 64 -3.45 4.80 5.11
C ALA A 64 -2.72 4.50 6.42
N GLU A 65 -2.38 5.53 7.20
CA GLU A 65 -1.75 5.38 8.51
C GLU A 65 -2.67 4.66 9.50
N GLU A 66 -3.96 5.01 9.51
CA GLU A 66 -4.97 4.37 10.34
C GLU A 66 -5.08 2.87 10.02
N LEU A 67 -5.18 2.51 8.73
CA LEU A 67 -5.22 1.11 8.30
C LEU A 67 -3.97 0.34 8.75
N LEU A 68 -2.78 0.90 8.52
CA LEU A 68 -1.52 0.24 8.89
C LEU A 68 -1.40 0.08 10.41
N ARG A 69 -1.86 1.05 11.19
CA ARG A 69 -1.91 0.97 12.66
C ARG A 69 -2.90 -0.10 13.14
N GLU A 70 -4.06 -0.22 12.51
CA GLU A 70 -5.07 -1.22 12.85
C GLU A 70 -4.60 -2.65 12.54
N ILE A 71 -3.89 -2.83 11.42
CA ILE A 71 -3.25 -4.11 11.07
C ILE A 71 -2.10 -4.43 12.03
N GLY A 72 -1.19 -3.46 12.27
CA GLY A 72 -0.03 -3.65 13.13
C GLY A 72 -0.38 -3.87 14.61
N SER A 73 -1.52 -3.37 15.07
CA SER A 73 -2.03 -3.60 16.44
C SER A 73 -2.84 -4.88 16.58
N GLY A 74 -3.15 -5.59 15.49
CA GLY A 74 -4.03 -6.76 15.51
C GLY A 74 -5.45 -6.42 15.95
N SER A 75 -5.93 -5.22 15.63
CA SER A 75 -7.27 -4.78 16.01
C SER A 75 -8.36 -5.66 15.40
N ALA A 76 -9.50 -5.79 16.08
CA ALA A 76 -10.67 -6.52 15.58
C ALA A 76 -11.19 -5.98 14.23
N SER A 77 -10.96 -4.68 13.95
CA SER A 77 -11.31 -4.05 12.67
C SER A 77 -10.50 -4.61 11.49
N ALA A 78 -9.27 -5.08 11.74
CA ALA A 78 -8.40 -5.70 10.75
C ALA A 78 -8.50 -7.24 10.74
N GLU A 79 -9.36 -7.85 11.58
CA GLU A 79 -9.47 -9.31 11.73
C GLU A 79 -9.90 -10.00 10.43
N ASN A 80 -10.82 -9.38 9.67
CA ASN A 80 -11.25 -9.89 8.37
C ASN A 80 -10.09 -9.90 7.36
N MET A 81 -9.23 -8.88 7.39
CA MET A 81 -8.06 -8.82 6.53
C MET A 81 -7.04 -9.90 6.93
N ALA A 82 -6.78 -10.05 8.23
CA ALA A 82 -5.86 -11.06 8.75
C ALA A 82 -6.33 -12.50 8.46
N SER A 83 -7.63 -12.76 8.62
CA SER A 83 -8.23 -14.08 8.35
C SER A 83 -8.12 -14.49 6.88
N GLU A 84 -8.18 -13.52 5.98
CA GLU A 84 -8.02 -13.70 4.54
C GLU A 84 -6.54 -13.70 4.12
N GLY A 85 -5.61 -13.54 5.07
CA GLY A 85 -4.17 -13.49 4.81
C GLY A 85 -3.68 -12.21 4.13
N LEU A 86 -4.51 -11.15 4.10
CA LEU A 86 -4.08 -9.87 3.55
C LEU A 86 -3.04 -9.21 4.44
N LYS A 87 -1.98 -8.73 3.79
CA LYS A 87 -0.91 -7.95 4.40
C LYS A 87 -0.85 -6.58 3.75
N ALA A 88 -0.30 -5.62 4.49
CA ALA A 88 -0.21 -4.24 4.06
C ALA A 88 1.12 -3.60 4.44
N ALA A 89 1.60 -2.69 3.61
CA ALA A 89 2.73 -1.81 3.92
C ALA A 89 2.53 -0.41 3.36
N GLY A 90 3.05 0.58 4.08
CA GLY A 90 3.13 1.95 3.59
C GLY A 90 4.23 2.15 2.56
N PHE A 91 4.24 3.33 1.95
CA PHE A 91 5.24 3.72 0.96
C PHE A 91 6.69 3.70 1.47
N GLU A 92 6.92 3.83 2.79
CA GLU A 92 8.26 3.70 3.37
C GLU A 92 8.89 2.31 3.16
N ALA A 93 8.09 1.24 3.25
CA ALA A 93 8.59 -0.11 2.99
C ALA A 93 9.01 -0.27 1.53
N TYR A 94 8.19 0.25 0.60
CA TYR A 94 8.52 0.28 -0.82
C TYR A 94 9.81 1.10 -1.10
N LYS A 95 9.97 2.27 -0.46
CA LYS A 95 11.22 3.04 -0.57
C LYS A 95 12.42 2.24 -0.07
N LYS A 96 12.28 1.48 1.02
CA LYS A 96 13.35 0.64 1.55
C LYS A 96 13.69 -0.51 0.58
N VAL A 97 12.70 -1.17 -0.02
CA VAL A 97 12.89 -2.15 -1.11
C VAL A 97 13.71 -1.56 -2.26
N CYS A 98 13.28 -0.40 -2.78
CA CYS A 98 13.99 0.30 -3.86
C CYS A 98 15.44 0.66 -3.50
N ARG A 99 15.68 1.12 -2.27
CA ARG A 99 17.01 1.50 -1.78
C ARG A 99 17.95 0.32 -1.62
N LEU A 100 17.42 -0.81 -1.15
CA LEU A 100 18.20 -2.02 -0.95
C LEU A 100 18.39 -2.82 -2.25
N GLY A 101 17.67 -2.45 -3.33
CA GLY A 101 17.72 -3.16 -4.60
C GLY A 101 17.14 -4.58 -4.50
N LEU A 102 16.27 -4.82 -3.52
CA LEU A 102 15.62 -6.11 -3.28
C LEU A 102 14.47 -6.27 -4.26
N TRP A 103 14.77 -6.61 -5.50
CA TRP A 103 13.76 -6.91 -6.50
C TRP A 103 13.69 -8.42 -6.64
N ASP A 104 12.81 -9.03 -5.86
CA ASP A 104 12.44 -10.43 -6.06
C ASP A 104 11.56 -10.57 -7.32
N ALA A 105 11.19 -11.82 -7.66
CA ALA A 105 10.28 -12.08 -8.78
C ALA A 105 8.93 -11.36 -8.62
N ASP A 106 8.48 -11.19 -7.37
CA ASP A 106 7.22 -10.56 -6.99
C ASP A 106 7.45 -9.43 -5.97
N LEU A 107 6.71 -8.33 -6.10
CA LEU A 107 6.84 -7.18 -5.18
C LEU A 107 6.41 -7.55 -3.75
N ALA A 108 5.44 -8.46 -3.61
CA ALA A 108 4.96 -8.95 -2.33
C ALA A 108 6.09 -9.56 -1.48
N ASP A 109 6.93 -10.41 -2.08
CA ASP A 109 8.05 -11.07 -1.37
C ASP A 109 9.13 -10.06 -0.95
N SER A 110 9.39 -9.08 -1.82
CA SER A 110 10.33 -7.99 -1.54
C SER A 110 9.88 -7.15 -0.33
N LEU A 111 8.58 -6.83 -0.27
CA LEU A 111 7.98 -6.10 0.85
C LEU A 111 7.98 -6.92 2.14
N GLU A 112 7.65 -8.21 2.05
CA GLU A 112 7.66 -9.13 3.19
C GLU A 112 9.06 -9.23 3.82
N SER A 113 10.10 -9.38 2.98
CA SER A 113 11.49 -9.44 3.42
C SER A 113 11.86 -8.21 4.24
N VAL A 114 11.54 -7.02 3.72
CA VAL A 114 11.83 -5.74 4.38
C VAL A 114 11.07 -5.53 5.69
N LEU A 115 9.86 -6.09 5.81
CA LEU A 115 9.04 -6.07 7.03
C LEU A 115 9.49 -7.10 8.07
N ALA A 116 10.05 -8.23 7.64
CA ALA A 116 10.55 -9.29 8.51
C ALA A 116 11.94 -8.95 9.09
N GLU A 117 12.71 -8.08 8.43
CA GLU A 117 13.97 -7.58 8.97
C GLU A 117 13.75 -6.78 10.27
N PRO A 118 14.28 -7.23 11.43
CA PRO A 118 14.33 -6.37 12.60
C PRO A 118 15.19 -5.16 12.26
N THR A 119 14.79 -3.96 12.70
CA THR A 119 15.51 -2.72 12.48
C THR A 119 16.91 -2.81 13.09
N SER A 120 17.88 -3.36 12.36
CA SER A 120 19.28 -3.19 12.70
C SER A 120 19.66 -1.82 12.16
N ASP A 121 19.63 -0.84 13.06
CA ASP A 121 20.16 0.50 12.84
C ASP A 121 21.59 0.42 12.31
N HIS A 122 21.73 0.51 10.99
CA HIS A 122 22.89 1.12 10.37
C HIS A 122 22.50 2.52 9.91
N ALA A 123 22.78 3.46 10.81
CA ALA A 123 22.65 4.89 10.61
C ALA A 123 23.33 5.35 9.32
N ALA A 124 22.59 6.06 8.47
CA ALA A 124 23.16 6.98 7.49
C ALA A 124 22.14 8.04 7.04
N ALA A 125 22.29 9.23 7.65
CA ALA A 125 21.98 10.60 7.21
C ALA A 125 20.56 11.02 6.75
N PRO A 126 20.08 12.23 7.15
CA PRO A 126 18.81 12.79 6.70
C PRO A 126 18.98 13.37 5.30
N ALA A 127 18.29 12.79 4.32
CA ALA A 127 18.07 13.45 3.03
C ALA A 127 16.77 14.25 3.13
N GLU A 128 16.93 15.56 3.22
CA GLU A 128 15.86 16.54 3.18
C GLU A 128 14.91 16.37 1.98
N GLY A 129 13.61 16.52 2.26
CA GLY A 129 12.73 17.33 1.42
C GLY A 129 12.48 16.88 -0.01
N MET A 130 12.37 15.58 -0.28
CA MET A 130 11.82 15.13 -1.57
C MET A 130 10.30 15.09 -1.44
N LYS A 131 9.58 16.13 -1.90
CA LYS A 131 8.11 16.16 -1.90
C LYS A 131 7.58 14.89 -2.55
N ASN A 132 7.05 13.98 -1.73
CA ASN A 132 6.67 12.64 -2.14
C ASN A 132 5.29 12.72 -2.80
N GLU A 133 5.30 13.00 -4.10
CA GLU A 133 4.10 13.15 -4.91
C GLU A 133 4.15 12.12 -6.02
N LEU A 134 3.26 11.13 -5.98
CA LEU A 134 3.08 10.25 -7.13
C LEU A 134 1.97 10.84 -8.02
N ILE A 135 2.29 10.95 -9.31
CA ILE A 135 1.30 11.24 -10.34
C ILE A 135 0.70 9.89 -10.73
N LEU A 136 -0.55 9.67 -10.33
CA LEU A 136 -1.29 8.55 -10.87
C LEU A 136 -1.77 8.91 -12.28
N VAL A 137 -1.17 8.27 -13.28
CA VAL A 137 -1.65 8.38 -14.67
C VAL A 137 -2.74 7.33 -14.85
N THR A 138 -4.00 7.78 -14.88
CA THR A 138 -5.17 6.99 -15.23
C THR A 138 -5.35 6.88 -16.74
#